data_AF-A0A9P5YYA2-F1
#
_entry.id   AF-A0A9P5YYA2-F1
#
_cell.length_a   1.000
_cell.length_b   1.000
_cell.length_c   1.000
_cell.angle_alpha   90.00
_cell.angle_beta   90.00
_cell.angle_gamma   90.00
#
_symmetry.space_group_name_H-M   'P 1'
#
loop_
_entity.id
_entity.type
_entity.pdbx_description
1 polymer ?
#
loop_
_entity_poly.entity_id
_entity_poly.type
_entity_poly.pdbx_seq_one_letter_code
_entity_poly.pdbx_strand_id
1 'polypeptide(L)'
;MPNQHKPLPPEDDIKESFKFYYGLGINDKKIALHMRDHYDTERYGLSVRSVKRLRDKWELKSTRQQKHTLESIGEAIQDVRRQYPSRGADMIRRDLLVKLNMRVPRPLIQRYLHETEPHAVQARKQRRFKRRRFYAAGVNDVWAQDQHDKWGPRFGLWLHNNIDPFISFNNWLKVWWTNKNPRLITRYFLNTVREFGAIPVTTQSDPGSENYGVANVQTVIRQTLDPSLKGTLQHHWMRKKNNVKYEANWSVFRRDFAPGYEDLFESGVVARYYDVVHLMLNQIFPPIARTYSRIWKLF
;
A
#
# COMPACT_ATOMS: atom_id res chain seq x y z
N MET A 1 -16.02 39.36 -30.03
CA MET A 1 -14.78 39.15 -29.24
C MET A 1 -14.48 37.66 -29.21
N PRO A 2 -13.31 37.20 -29.66
CA PRO A 2 -12.97 35.79 -29.54
C PRO A 2 -12.92 35.41 -28.05
N ASN A 3 -13.60 34.33 -27.69
CA ASN A 3 -13.70 33.83 -26.32
C ASN A 3 -12.27 33.60 -25.78
N GLN A 4 -11.86 34.39 -24.80
CA GLN A 4 -10.49 34.40 -24.25
C GLN A 4 -10.16 33.12 -23.48
N HIS A 5 -11.11 32.19 -23.36
CA HIS A 5 -10.99 30.96 -22.60
C HIS A 5 -11.01 29.74 -23.52
N LYS A 6 -9.98 28.89 -23.38
CA LYS A 6 -9.92 27.59 -24.06
C LYS A 6 -11.17 26.76 -23.73
N PRO A 7 -11.73 26.02 -24.70
CA PRO A 7 -12.86 25.14 -24.46
C PRO A 7 -12.52 24.04 -23.46
N LEU A 8 -13.55 23.42 -22.88
CA LEU A 8 -13.36 22.22 -22.08
C LEU A 8 -12.85 21.06 -22.96
N PRO A 9 -11.98 20.20 -22.43
CA PRO A 9 -11.65 18.96 -23.10
C PRO A 9 -12.89 18.06 -23.22
N PRO A 10 -12.97 17.22 -24.27
CA PRO A 10 -14.06 16.25 -24.44
C PRO A 10 -14.24 15.40 -23.18
N GLU A 11 -15.49 15.16 -22.78
CA GLU A 11 -15.76 14.49 -21.50
C GLU A 11 -15.28 13.04 -21.50
N ASP A 12 -15.39 12.33 -22.62
CA ASP A 12 -14.97 10.93 -22.73
C ASP A 12 -13.46 10.74 -22.51
N ASP A 13 -12.65 11.74 -22.87
CA ASP A 13 -11.20 11.71 -22.71
C ASP A 13 -10.77 11.89 -21.25
N ILE A 14 -11.55 12.66 -20.46
CA ILE A 14 -11.13 13.12 -19.13
C ILE A 14 -11.87 12.46 -17.98
N LYS A 15 -13.05 11.87 -18.21
CA LYS A 15 -13.98 11.46 -17.15
C LYS A 15 -13.39 10.39 -16.23
N GLU A 16 -12.72 9.38 -16.79
CA GLU A 16 -12.13 8.29 -16.00
C GLU A 16 -10.95 8.79 -15.15
N SER A 17 -10.00 9.50 -15.75
CA SER A 17 -8.86 10.11 -15.03
C SER A 17 -9.34 11.10 -13.96
N PHE A 18 -10.39 11.86 -14.24
CA PHE A 18 -10.97 12.78 -13.28
C PHE A 18 -11.57 12.05 -12.08
N LYS A 19 -12.38 11.00 -12.33
CA LYS A 19 -12.94 10.16 -11.26
C LYS A 19 -11.85 9.49 -10.45
N PHE A 20 -10.76 9.06 -11.08
CA PHE A 20 -9.59 8.52 -10.40
C PHE A 20 -9.00 9.54 -9.42
N TYR A 21 -8.66 10.75 -9.89
CA TYR A 21 -8.12 11.81 -9.02
C TYR A 21 -9.10 12.25 -7.94
N TYR A 22 -10.40 12.29 -8.26
CA TYR A 22 -11.42 12.51 -7.26
C TYR A 22 -11.45 11.38 -6.22
N GLY A 23 -11.34 10.11 -6.62
CA GLY A 23 -11.28 8.95 -5.72
C GLY A 23 -10.08 8.99 -4.78
N LEU A 24 -8.96 9.58 -5.21
CA LEU A 24 -7.77 9.81 -4.36
C LEU A 24 -8.00 10.85 -3.24
N GLY A 25 -9.15 11.54 -3.22
CA GLY A 25 -9.49 12.48 -2.16
C GLY A 25 -8.71 13.79 -2.18
N ILE A 26 -7.98 14.07 -3.27
CA ILE A 26 -7.25 15.33 -3.44
C ILE A 26 -8.21 16.49 -3.71
N ASN A 27 -7.72 17.72 -3.50
CA ASN A 27 -8.53 18.93 -3.66
C ASN A 27 -8.65 19.35 -5.13
N ASP A 28 -9.64 20.19 -5.45
CA ASP A 28 -9.94 20.62 -6.82
C ASP A 28 -8.76 21.30 -7.52
N LYS A 29 -7.87 21.99 -6.78
CA LYS A 29 -6.66 22.60 -7.35
C LYS A 29 -5.68 21.54 -7.83
N LYS A 30 -5.48 20.48 -7.04
CA LYS A 30 -4.63 19.34 -7.42
C LYS A 30 -5.25 18.54 -8.55
N ILE A 31 -6.57 18.35 -8.56
CA ILE A 31 -7.26 17.69 -9.67
C ILE A 31 -7.01 18.49 -10.96
N ALA A 32 -7.25 19.81 -10.96
CA ALA A 32 -6.99 20.66 -12.12
C ALA A 32 -5.53 20.60 -12.60
N LEU A 33 -4.58 20.51 -11.68
CA LEU A 33 -3.15 20.38 -11.99
C LEU A 33 -2.83 19.04 -12.66
N HIS A 34 -3.21 17.92 -12.05
CA HIS A 34 -2.90 16.59 -12.57
C HIS A 34 -3.65 16.25 -13.86
N MET A 35 -4.85 16.81 -14.06
CA MET A 35 -5.61 16.60 -15.28
C MET A 35 -4.92 17.14 -16.54
N ARG A 36 -3.93 18.04 -16.40
CA ARG A 36 -3.17 18.57 -17.55
C ARG A 36 -2.43 17.49 -18.33
N ASP A 37 -2.13 16.36 -17.70
CA ASP A 37 -1.44 15.24 -18.34
C ASP A 37 -2.40 14.36 -19.17
N HIS A 38 -3.70 14.67 -19.18
CA HIS A 38 -4.77 13.83 -19.76
C HIS A 38 -5.53 14.51 -20.90
N TYR A 39 -5.09 15.68 -21.36
CA TYR A 39 -5.67 16.36 -22.53
C TYR A 39 -4.65 17.29 -23.17
N ASP A 40 -4.88 17.66 -24.43
CA ASP A 40 -4.09 18.66 -25.12
C ASP A 40 -4.28 20.05 -24.48
N THR A 41 -3.27 20.48 -23.71
CA THR A 41 -3.30 21.76 -22.99
C THR A 41 -3.13 22.98 -23.90
N GLU A 42 -2.70 22.81 -25.16
CA GLU A 42 -2.65 23.90 -26.14
C GLU A 42 -4.05 24.22 -26.65
N ARG A 43 -4.87 23.18 -26.90
CA ARG A 43 -6.24 23.30 -27.41
C ARG A 43 -7.30 23.50 -26.33
N TYR A 44 -7.18 22.82 -25.18
CA TYR A 44 -8.21 22.78 -24.15
C TYR A 44 -7.73 23.34 -22.81
N GLY A 45 -8.69 23.67 -21.92
CA GLY A 45 -8.39 24.18 -20.59
C GLY A 45 -9.32 23.65 -19.52
N LEU A 46 -8.75 23.19 -18.39
CA LEU A 46 -9.50 22.75 -17.22
C LEU A 46 -9.13 23.58 -15.98
N SER A 47 -9.91 24.65 -15.75
CA SER A 47 -9.75 25.49 -14.55
C SER A 47 -10.35 24.83 -13.30
N VAL A 48 -10.03 25.33 -12.11
CA VAL A 48 -10.66 24.90 -10.85
C VAL A 48 -12.19 25.09 -10.87
N ARG A 49 -12.69 26.13 -11.55
CA ARG A 49 -14.14 26.33 -11.74
C ARG A 49 -14.74 25.25 -12.64
N SER A 50 -14.03 24.88 -13.71
CA SER A 50 -14.40 23.77 -14.59
C SER A 50 -14.46 22.45 -13.83
N VAL A 51 -13.46 22.17 -12.98
CA VAL A 51 -13.43 20.99 -12.10
C VAL A 51 -14.68 20.95 -11.21
N LYS A 52 -15.05 22.06 -10.56
CA LYS A 52 -16.27 22.11 -9.73
C LYS A 52 -17.53 21.83 -10.55
N ARG A 53 -17.67 22.46 -11.72
CA ARG A 53 -18.81 22.24 -12.63
C ARG A 53 -18.92 20.78 -13.08
N LEU A 54 -17.80 20.15 -13.44
CA LEU A 54 -17.78 18.74 -13.82
C LEU A 54 -18.09 17.82 -12.63
N ARG A 55 -17.61 18.17 -11.43
CA ARG A 55 -18.00 17.44 -10.21
C ARG A 55 -19.49 17.50 -9.95
N ASP A 56 -20.09 18.68 -10.08
CA ASP A 56 -21.53 18.83 -9.88
C ASP A 56 -22.31 18.07 -10.98
N LYS A 57 -21.86 18.16 -12.25
CA LYS A 57 -22.44 17.42 -13.38
C LYS A 57 -22.37 15.90 -13.19
N TRP A 58 -21.29 15.38 -12.62
CA TRP A 58 -21.08 13.95 -12.39
C TRP A 58 -21.39 13.52 -10.94
N GLU A 59 -22.10 14.36 -10.18
CA GLU A 59 -22.55 14.09 -8.81
C GLU A 59 -21.44 13.72 -7.80
N LEU A 60 -20.22 14.21 -8.06
CA LEU A 60 -19.03 13.98 -7.24
C LEU A 60 -18.99 14.95 -6.04
N LYS A 61 -19.82 14.65 -5.04
CA LYS A 61 -20.05 15.48 -3.84
C LYS A 61 -18.81 15.64 -2.95
N SER A 62 -18.49 16.88 -2.59
CA SER A 62 -17.45 17.20 -1.60
C SER A 62 -17.82 16.74 -0.20
N THR A 63 -16.83 16.71 0.70
CA THR A 63 -17.03 16.47 2.14
C THR A 63 -18.20 17.29 2.73
N ARG A 64 -18.30 18.59 2.39
CA ARG A 64 -19.37 19.45 2.91
C ARG A 64 -20.74 19.13 2.28
N GLN A 65 -20.76 18.76 1.00
CA GLN A 65 -22.00 18.40 0.29
C GLN A 65 -22.55 17.05 0.75
N GLN A 66 -21.70 16.11 1.19
CA GLN A 66 -22.14 14.81 1.70
C GLN A 66 -22.81 14.90 3.09
N LYS A 67 -22.51 15.94 3.89
CA LYS A 67 -23.18 16.24 5.18
C LYS A 67 -23.27 15.05 6.16
N HIS A 68 -22.24 14.19 6.18
CA HIS A 68 -22.16 13.07 7.13
C HIS A 68 -22.28 13.54 8.59
N THR A 69 -23.06 12.80 9.38
CA THR A 69 -23.25 12.92 10.84
C THR A 69 -22.62 11.72 11.57
N LEU A 70 -22.64 11.69 12.91
CA LEU A 70 -22.14 10.56 13.68
C LEU A 70 -22.91 9.27 13.38
N GLU A 71 -24.22 9.39 13.26
CA GLU A 71 -25.14 8.28 13.01
C GLU A 71 -24.87 7.69 11.62
N SER A 72 -24.75 8.56 10.61
CA SER A 72 -24.53 8.13 9.21
C SER A 72 -23.19 7.42 8.96
N ILE A 73 -22.19 7.64 9.82
CA ILE A 73 -20.86 7.03 9.68
C ILE A 73 -20.66 5.83 10.60
N GLY A 74 -21.56 5.60 11.55
CA GLY A 74 -21.37 4.64 12.63
C GLY A 74 -21.17 3.22 12.10
N GLU A 75 -22.11 2.72 11.31
CA GLU A 75 -22.04 1.37 10.72
C GLU A 75 -20.79 1.19 9.86
N ALA A 76 -20.52 2.13 8.95
CA ALA A 76 -19.35 2.08 8.09
C ALA A 76 -18.01 2.09 8.86
N ILE A 77 -17.94 2.81 9.98
CA ILE A 77 -16.77 2.77 10.88
C ILE A 77 -16.69 1.40 11.56
N GLN A 78 -17.81 0.84 12.04
CA GLN A 78 -17.82 -0.47 12.68
C GLN A 78 -17.38 -1.58 11.70
N ASP A 79 -17.78 -1.52 10.44
CA ASP A 79 -17.33 -2.45 9.40
C ASP A 79 -15.80 -2.42 9.24
N VAL A 80 -15.21 -1.22 9.19
CA VAL A 80 -13.76 -1.05 9.16
C VAL A 80 -13.13 -1.59 10.44
N ARG A 81 -13.77 -1.40 11.60
CA ARG A 81 -13.27 -1.89 12.90
C ARG A 81 -13.28 -3.40 13.04
N ARG A 82 -14.28 -4.09 12.49
CA ARG A 82 -14.32 -5.57 12.48
C ARG A 82 -13.12 -6.15 11.74
N GLN A 83 -12.71 -5.50 10.65
CA GLN A 83 -11.53 -5.95 9.89
C GLN A 83 -10.21 -5.44 10.48
N TYR A 84 -10.19 -4.21 10.99
CA TYR A 84 -8.99 -3.50 11.45
C TYR A 84 -9.23 -2.83 12.82
N PRO A 85 -9.17 -3.60 13.92
CA PRO A 85 -9.60 -3.16 15.25
C PRO A 85 -8.72 -2.06 15.84
N SER A 86 -7.54 -1.81 15.28
CA SER A 86 -6.55 -0.85 15.78
C SER A 86 -6.41 0.40 14.91
N ARG A 87 -7.13 0.54 13.79
CA ARG A 87 -7.04 1.70 12.88
C ARG A 87 -7.38 3.03 13.57
N GLY A 88 -6.55 4.05 13.32
CA GLY A 88 -6.82 5.41 13.76
C GLY A 88 -7.75 6.16 12.80
N ALA A 89 -8.23 7.33 13.23
CA ALA A 89 -9.17 8.15 12.47
C ALA A 89 -8.73 8.44 11.02
N ASP A 90 -7.43 8.67 10.77
CA ASP A 90 -6.92 8.95 9.42
C ASP A 90 -6.98 7.73 8.50
N MET A 91 -6.70 6.53 9.02
CA MET A 91 -6.78 5.29 8.24
C MET A 91 -8.24 4.92 7.98
N ILE A 92 -9.11 5.06 8.98
CA ILE A 92 -10.56 4.87 8.81
C ILE A 92 -11.09 5.83 7.74
N ARG A 93 -10.72 7.11 7.81
CA ARG A 93 -11.13 8.10 6.80
C ARG A 93 -10.73 7.70 5.37
N ARG A 94 -9.52 7.16 5.20
CA ARG A 94 -9.06 6.67 3.89
C ARG A 94 -9.86 5.47 3.43
N ASP A 95 -10.12 4.52 4.31
CA ASP A 95 -10.95 3.35 4.01
C ASP A 95 -12.37 3.74 3.58
N LEU A 96 -13.02 4.63 4.33
CA LEU A 96 -14.35 5.14 4.00
C LEU A 96 -14.37 5.82 2.63
N LEU A 97 -13.32 6.57 2.30
CA LEU A 97 -13.18 7.19 0.98
C LEU A 97 -13.01 6.15 -0.12
N VAL A 98 -12.05 5.23 0.02
CA VAL A 98 -11.67 4.31 -1.06
C VAL A 98 -12.72 3.22 -1.28
N LYS A 99 -13.30 2.68 -0.19
CA LYS A 99 -14.25 1.56 -0.25
C LYS A 99 -15.68 2.01 -0.49
N LEU A 100 -16.07 3.15 0.10
CA LEU A 100 -17.48 3.58 0.15
C LEU A 100 -17.72 4.95 -0.50
N ASN A 101 -16.68 5.59 -1.07
CA ASN A 101 -16.74 6.97 -1.59
C ASN A 101 -17.24 7.99 -0.54
N MET A 102 -17.10 7.67 0.75
CA MET A 102 -17.54 8.50 1.87
C MET A 102 -16.44 9.48 2.26
N ARG A 103 -16.66 10.76 1.94
CA ARG A 103 -15.74 11.85 2.24
C ARG A 103 -16.01 12.44 3.62
N VAL A 104 -15.68 11.69 4.67
CA VAL A 104 -15.92 12.10 6.06
C VAL A 104 -14.83 13.05 6.59
N PRO A 105 -15.18 14.14 7.29
CA PRO A 105 -14.21 14.96 8.00
C PRO A 105 -13.50 14.16 9.09
N ARG A 106 -12.17 14.28 9.19
CA ARG A 106 -11.38 13.66 10.26
C ARG A 106 -11.89 14.00 11.67
N PRO A 107 -12.26 15.26 12.00
CA PRO A 107 -12.78 15.59 13.33
C PRO A 107 -14.05 14.83 13.71
N LEU A 108 -14.92 14.55 12.73
CA LEU A 108 -16.17 13.80 12.97
C LEU A 108 -15.87 12.34 13.34
N ILE A 109 -14.94 11.71 12.62
CA ILE A 109 -14.47 10.36 12.97
C ILE A 109 -13.81 10.38 14.34
N GLN A 110 -12.94 11.35 14.63
CA GLN A 110 -12.31 11.45 15.96
C GLN A 110 -13.34 11.56 17.06
N ARG A 111 -14.39 12.38 16.88
CA ARG A 111 -15.50 12.51 17.83
C ARG A 111 -16.19 11.17 18.05
N TYR A 112 -16.56 10.47 16.97
CA TYR A 112 -17.14 9.13 17.05
C TYR A 112 -16.27 8.16 17.85
N LEU A 113 -14.97 8.04 17.54
CA LEU A 113 -14.08 7.12 18.26
C LEU A 113 -13.88 7.53 19.73
N HIS A 114 -13.93 8.83 20.04
CA HIS A 114 -13.85 9.30 21.42
C HIS A 114 -15.10 8.94 22.23
N GLU A 115 -16.27 8.96 21.61
CA GLU A 115 -17.55 8.59 22.24
C GLU A 115 -17.67 7.06 22.38
N THR A 116 -17.27 6.29 21.38
CA THR A 116 -17.47 4.82 21.37
C THR A 116 -16.31 4.02 21.97
N GLU A 117 -15.07 4.51 21.90
CA GLU A 117 -13.87 3.75 22.31
C GLU A 117 -12.75 4.63 22.92
N PRO A 118 -13.05 5.42 23.98
CA PRO A 118 -12.11 6.37 24.57
C PRO A 118 -10.80 5.72 25.04
N HIS A 119 -10.87 4.51 25.61
CA HIS A 119 -9.70 3.75 26.06
C HIS A 119 -8.74 3.40 24.92
N ALA A 120 -9.27 2.96 23.77
CA ALA A 120 -8.46 2.63 22.60
C ALA A 120 -7.81 3.87 21.98
N VAL A 121 -8.49 5.03 22.03
CA VAL A 121 -7.89 6.31 21.62
C VAL A 121 -6.72 6.70 22.53
N GLN A 122 -6.89 6.54 23.85
CA GLN A 122 -5.85 6.88 24.82
C GLN A 122 -4.61 5.98 24.70
N ALA A 123 -4.80 4.67 24.51
CA ALA A 123 -3.71 3.71 24.33
C ALA A 123 -2.78 4.07 23.15
N ARG A 124 -3.30 4.70 22.09
CA ARG A 124 -2.51 5.10 20.91
C ARG A 124 -1.61 6.32 21.17
N LYS A 125 -1.95 7.19 22.13
CA LYS A 125 -1.18 8.42 22.41
C LYS A 125 0.18 8.14 23.05
N GLN A 126 0.39 6.95 23.62
CA GLN A 126 1.58 6.62 24.40
C GLN A 126 2.82 6.27 23.56
N ARG A 127 2.67 6.01 22.25
CA ARG A 127 3.77 5.55 21.38
C ARG A 127 4.24 6.67 20.45
N ARG A 128 5.38 7.30 20.77
CA ARG A 128 6.08 8.21 19.85
C ARG A 128 7.14 7.44 19.05
N PHE A 129 6.98 7.39 17.73
CA PHE A 129 8.00 6.84 16.85
C PHE A 129 9.21 7.78 16.77
N LYS A 130 10.43 7.24 16.96
CA LYS A 130 11.66 7.95 16.59
C LYS A 130 11.78 7.93 15.07
N ARG A 131 11.71 9.10 14.42
CA ARG A 131 11.87 9.21 12.97
C ARG A 131 13.32 8.93 12.59
N ARG A 132 13.54 7.90 11.80
CA ARG A 132 14.81 7.62 11.14
C ARG A 132 14.71 8.03 9.67
N ARG A 133 15.80 8.56 9.09
CA ARG A 133 15.86 8.92 7.67
C ARG A 133 16.43 7.74 6.89
N PHE A 134 15.85 7.49 5.73
CA PHE A 134 16.34 6.54 4.73
C PHE A 134 16.41 7.32 3.42
N TYR A 135 17.52 7.19 2.70
CA TYR A 135 17.74 7.90 1.44
C TYR A 135 17.71 6.89 0.29
N ALA A 136 16.97 7.23 -0.76
CA ALA A 136 16.98 6.58 -2.06
C ALA A 136 16.91 7.70 -3.10
N ALA A 137 17.68 7.59 -4.18
CA ALA A 137 17.81 8.63 -5.20
C ALA A 137 16.56 8.75 -6.08
N GLY A 138 15.80 7.66 -6.24
CA GLY A 138 14.61 7.63 -7.08
C GLY A 138 13.88 6.29 -7.01
N VAL A 139 12.84 6.18 -7.85
CA VAL A 139 12.11 4.92 -8.06
C VAL A 139 13.09 3.90 -8.62
N ASN A 140 13.04 2.67 -8.12
CA ASN A 140 13.91 1.55 -8.48
C ASN A 140 15.40 1.78 -8.18
N ASP A 141 15.75 2.74 -7.33
CA ASP A 141 17.14 2.91 -6.88
C ASP A 141 17.60 1.72 -6.02
N VAL A 142 16.80 1.39 -4.99
CA VAL A 142 17.06 0.24 -4.13
C VAL A 142 15.78 -0.54 -3.89
N TRP A 143 15.81 -1.84 -4.14
CA TRP A 143 14.73 -2.74 -3.73
C TRP A 143 15.13 -3.50 -2.49
N ALA A 144 14.35 -3.27 -1.44
CA ALA A 144 14.65 -3.75 -0.13
C ALA A 144 13.75 -5.00 0.14
N GLN A 145 14.31 -6.19 0.36
CA GLN A 145 13.61 -7.41 0.81
C GLN A 145 13.85 -7.84 2.28
N ASP A 146 12.80 -8.38 2.90
CA ASP A 146 12.80 -8.90 4.28
C ASP A 146 11.67 -9.91 4.50
N GLN A 147 11.76 -10.67 5.60
CA GLN A 147 10.87 -11.76 5.95
C GLN A 147 10.19 -11.52 7.31
N HIS A 148 8.98 -12.03 7.47
CA HIS A 148 8.25 -11.97 8.74
C HIS A 148 7.66 -13.33 9.12
N ASP A 149 8.34 -13.97 10.06
CA ASP A 149 8.19 -15.40 10.33
C ASP A 149 7.30 -15.73 11.54
N LYS A 150 6.81 -14.71 12.27
CA LYS A 150 6.05 -14.92 13.52
C LYS A 150 4.74 -15.70 13.32
N TRP A 151 4.16 -15.65 12.12
CA TRP A 151 2.94 -16.38 11.78
C TRP A 151 3.22 -17.82 11.38
N GLY A 152 4.46 -18.17 11.09
CA GLY A 152 4.86 -19.51 10.67
C GLY A 152 4.54 -20.56 11.73
N PRO A 153 5.06 -20.45 12.96
CA PRO A 153 4.77 -21.42 14.02
C PRO A 153 3.30 -21.46 14.46
N ARG A 154 2.58 -20.33 14.36
CA ARG A 154 1.21 -20.20 14.89
C ARG A 154 0.14 -20.62 13.89
N PHE A 155 0.32 -20.24 12.62
CA PHE A 155 -0.69 -20.37 11.58
C PHE A 155 -0.15 -21.06 10.33
N GLY A 156 1.16 -21.39 10.30
CA GLY A 156 1.86 -21.98 9.16
C GLY A 156 2.08 -20.99 8.00
N LEU A 157 1.81 -19.70 8.24
CA LEU A 157 1.91 -18.64 7.24
C LEU A 157 3.22 -17.86 7.41
N TRP A 158 4.05 -17.87 6.37
CA TRP A 158 5.33 -17.19 6.31
C TRP A 158 5.25 -16.04 5.30
N LEU A 159 5.63 -14.84 5.71
CA LEU A 159 5.50 -13.65 4.89
C LEU A 159 6.86 -13.23 4.35
N HIS A 160 6.91 -12.96 3.05
CA HIS A 160 8.08 -12.37 2.40
C HIS A 160 7.68 -11.08 1.71
N ASN A 161 8.41 -10.00 1.98
CA ASN A 161 8.11 -8.70 1.42
C ASN A 161 9.31 -8.12 0.69
N ASN A 162 9.04 -7.31 -0.33
CA ASN A 162 10.01 -6.39 -0.91
C ASN A 162 9.35 -5.04 -1.15
N ILE A 163 10.09 -3.98 -0.81
CA ILE A 163 9.63 -2.60 -0.87
C ILE A 163 10.63 -1.74 -1.63
N ASP A 164 10.12 -0.86 -2.48
CA ASP A 164 10.83 0.32 -2.95
C ASP A 164 10.68 1.42 -1.89
N PRO A 165 11.76 1.81 -1.19
CA PRO A 165 11.68 2.76 -0.09
C PRO A 165 11.53 4.22 -0.52
N PHE A 166 11.74 4.55 -1.80
CA PHE A 166 11.56 5.90 -2.35
C PHE A 166 10.06 6.24 -2.42
N ILE A 167 9.29 5.37 -3.08
CA ILE A 167 7.82 5.50 -3.16
C ILE A 167 7.09 4.80 -2.02
N SER A 168 7.79 4.01 -1.19
CA SER A 168 7.21 3.16 -0.14
C SER A 168 6.21 2.14 -0.69
N PHE A 169 6.45 1.66 -1.91
CA PHE A 169 5.59 0.70 -2.61
C PHE A 169 6.10 -0.72 -2.41
N ASN A 170 5.20 -1.65 -2.07
CA ASN A 170 5.56 -3.06 -1.96
C ASN A 170 5.61 -3.68 -3.37
N ASN A 171 6.82 -3.90 -3.87
CA ASN A 171 7.08 -4.60 -5.13
C ASN A 171 6.44 -6.00 -5.10
N TRP A 172 6.56 -6.70 -3.98
CA TRP A 172 5.75 -7.87 -3.69
C TRP A 172 5.54 -8.07 -2.18
N LEU A 173 4.41 -8.68 -1.85
CA LEU A 173 4.16 -9.32 -0.56
C LEU A 173 3.62 -10.72 -0.83
N LYS A 174 4.34 -11.74 -0.39
CA LYS A 174 4.00 -13.15 -0.61
C LYS A 174 3.78 -13.84 0.73
N VAL A 175 2.77 -14.69 0.77
CA VAL A 175 2.46 -15.56 1.91
C VAL A 175 2.64 -16.99 1.45
N TRP A 176 3.41 -17.79 2.19
CA TRP A 176 3.73 -19.17 1.85
C TRP A 176 3.91 -20.06 3.08
N TRP A 177 4.16 -21.35 2.91
CA TRP A 177 4.44 -22.27 4.03
C TRP A 177 5.91 -22.27 4.47
N THR A 178 6.79 -21.56 3.75
CA THR A 178 8.21 -21.42 4.11
C THR A 178 8.85 -20.21 3.45
N ASN A 179 9.76 -19.58 4.17
CA ASN A 179 10.66 -18.53 3.69
C ASN A 179 12.11 -19.01 3.53
N LYS A 180 12.41 -20.28 3.86
CA LYS A 180 13.77 -20.83 3.89
C LYS A 180 14.28 -21.32 2.53
N ASN A 181 13.51 -21.13 1.45
CA ASN A 181 13.86 -21.63 0.13
C ASN A 181 14.41 -20.49 -0.77
N PRO A 182 15.73 -20.43 -1.02
CA PRO A 182 16.31 -19.36 -1.85
C PRO A 182 15.76 -19.32 -3.28
N ARG A 183 15.39 -20.48 -3.85
CA ARG A 183 14.82 -20.55 -5.21
C ARG A 183 13.46 -19.86 -5.28
N LEU A 184 12.67 -19.97 -4.21
CA LEU A 184 11.36 -19.33 -4.11
C LEU A 184 11.49 -17.80 -4.09
N ILE A 185 12.41 -17.28 -3.28
CA ILE A 185 12.65 -15.83 -3.16
C ILE A 185 13.19 -15.27 -4.46
N THR A 186 14.16 -15.97 -5.06
CA THR A 186 14.72 -15.61 -6.38
C THR A 186 13.62 -15.56 -7.45
N ARG A 187 12.66 -16.50 -7.41
CA ARG A 187 11.51 -16.50 -8.32
C ARG A 187 10.60 -15.29 -8.09
N TYR A 188 10.36 -14.87 -6.85
CA TYR A 188 9.59 -13.65 -6.56
C TYR A 188 10.23 -12.41 -7.18
N PHE A 189 11.54 -12.27 -7.03
CA PHE A 189 12.30 -11.19 -7.63
C PHE A 189 12.20 -11.21 -9.17
N LEU A 190 12.54 -12.34 -9.81
CA LEU A 190 12.50 -12.46 -11.28
C LEU A 190 11.11 -12.24 -11.87
N ASN A 191 10.06 -12.73 -11.23
CA ASN A 191 8.69 -12.49 -11.67
C ASN A 191 8.33 -11.01 -11.61
N THR A 192 8.75 -10.32 -10.54
CA THR A 192 8.45 -8.89 -10.37
C THR A 192 9.23 -8.03 -11.38
N VAL A 193 10.50 -8.34 -11.63
CA VAL A 193 11.30 -7.68 -12.68
C VAL A 193 10.65 -7.83 -14.05
N ARG A 194 10.14 -9.04 -14.37
CA ARG A 194 9.41 -9.27 -15.62
C ARG A 194 8.08 -8.53 -15.68
N GLU A 195 7.32 -8.50 -14.58
CA GLU A 195 6.04 -7.78 -14.48
C GLU A 195 6.23 -6.27 -14.72
N PHE A 196 7.28 -5.66 -14.15
CA PHE A 196 7.54 -4.24 -14.30
C PHE A 196 8.29 -3.88 -15.59
N GLY A 197 8.92 -4.87 -16.25
CA GLY A 197 9.83 -4.60 -17.37
C GLY A 197 11.07 -3.79 -16.95
N ALA A 198 11.40 -3.79 -15.65
CA ALA A 198 12.45 -2.97 -15.07
C ALA A 198 13.14 -3.71 -13.92
N ILE A 199 14.43 -3.42 -13.71
CA ILE A 199 15.26 -3.96 -12.63
C ILE A 199 15.78 -2.79 -11.78
N PRO A 200 15.86 -2.92 -10.43
CA PRO A 200 16.44 -1.88 -9.62
C PRO A 200 17.93 -1.69 -9.87
N VAL A 201 18.49 -0.55 -9.46
CA VAL A 201 19.95 -0.34 -9.48
C VAL A 201 20.61 -1.30 -8.50
N THR A 202 20.14 -1.34 -7.26
CA THR A 202 20.62 -2.28 -6.23
C THR A 202 19.48 -2.99 -5.53
N THR A 203 19.80 -4.15 -4.95
CA THR A 203 18.91 -4.82 -3.98
C THR A 203 19.52 -4.74 -2.60
N GLN A 204 18.72 -4.91 -1.56
CA GLN A 204 19.17 -4.86 -0.17
C GLN A 204 18.46 -5.91 0.67
N SER A 205 19.18 -6.62 1.54
CA SER A 205 18.60 -7.52 2.55
C SER A 205 19.54 -7.72 3.74
N ASP A 206 19.08 -8.43 4.75
CA ASP A 206 19.96 -8.97 5.79
C ASP A 206 20.82 -10.12 5.23
N PRO A 207 21.92 -10.54 5.92
CA PRO A 207 22.85 -11.56 5.41
C PRO A 207 22.31 -13.00 5.55
N GLY A 208 21.02 -13.20 5.28
CA GLY A 208 20.37 -14.50 5.22
C GLY A 208 20.73 -15.27 3.96
N SER A 209 20.91 -16.59 4.08
CA SER A 209 21.36 -17.42 2.95
C SER A 209 20.29 -17.58 1.86
N GLU A 210 19.04 -17.38 2.24
CA GLU A 210 17.89 -17.40 1.35
C GLU A 210 17.92 -16.24 0.33
N ASN A 211 18.62 -15.14 0.64
CA ASN A 211 18.73 -13.96 -0.21
C ASN A 211 19.86 -14.05 -1.26
N TYR A 212 20.78 -15.02 -1.16
CA TYR A 212 21.92 -15.14 -2.08
C TYR A 212 21.50 -15.26 -3.55
N GLY A 213 20.39 -15.95 -3.82
CA GLY A 213 19.90 -16.10 -5.19
C GLY A 213 19.49 -14.76 -5.82
N VAL A 214 18.86 -13.87 -5.05
CA VAL A 214 18.54 -12.51 -5.52
C VAL A 214 19.80 -11.69 -5.72
N ALA A 215 20.73 -11.72 -4.77
CA ALA A 215 22.00 -10.98 -4.87
C ALA A 215 22.80 -11.38 -6.13
N ASN A 216 22.89 -12.69 -6.40
CA ASN A 216 23.59 -13.22 -7.57
C ASN A 216 22.90 -12.82 -8.87
N VAL A 217 21.59 -13.05 -8.98
CA VAL A 217 20.82 -12.75 -10.19
C VAL A 217 20.82 -11.25 -10.49
N GLN A 218 20.59 -10.40 -9.49
CA GLN A 218 20.67 -8.94 -9.63
C GLN A 218 22.04 -8.51 -10.17
N THR A 219 23.11 -9.05 -9.58
CA THR A 219 24.48 -8.72 -9.98
C THR A 219 24.76 -9.12 -11.42
N VAL A 220 24.43 -10.35 -11.80
CA VAL A 220 24.62 -10.83 -13.17
C VAL A 220 23.84 -9.99 -14.18
N ILE A 221 22.56 -9.70 -13.91
CA ILE A 221 21.74 -8.90 -14.84
C ILE A 221 22.31 -7.49 -14.98
N ARG A 222 22.62 -6.81 -13.87
CA ARG A 222 23.17 -5.45 -13.91
C ARG A 222 24.53 -5.38 -14.62
N GLN A 223 25.42 -6.34 -14.39
CA GLN A 223 26.70 -6.41 -15.10
C GLN A 223 26.56 -6.74 -16.59
N THR A 224 25.49 -7.45 -16.97
CA THR A 224 25.18 -7.73 -18.37
C THR A 224 24.62 -6.48 -19.07
N LEU A 225 23.76 -5.73 -18.40
CA LEU A 225 23.18 -4.47 -18.91
C LEU A 225 24.19 -3.32 -18.93
N ASP A 226 25.12 -3.31 -17.98
CA ASP A 226 26.16 -2.30 -17.83
C ASP A 226 27.51 -2.99 -17.54
N PRO A 227 28.33 -3.23 -18.58
CA PRO A 227 29.63 -3.88 -18.44
C PRO A 227 30.61 -3.15 -17.53
N SER A 228 30.40 -1.85 -17.23
CA SER A 228 31.26 -1.11 -16.29
C SER A 228 31.14 -1.61 -14.85
N LEU A 229 30.06 -2.32 -14.53
CA LEU A 229 29.80 -2.89 -13.21
C LEU A 229 30.47 -4.26 -13.00
N LYS A 230 31.15 -4.84 -14.01
CA LYS A 230 31.80 -6.15 -13.89
C LYS A 230 32.75 -6.19 -12.69
N GLY A 231 32.66 -7.26 -11.90
CA GLY A 231 33.46 -7.43 -10.67
C GLY A 231 32.90 -6.72 -9.43
N THR A 232 31.79 -5.99 -9.54
CA THR A 232 31.13 -5.35 -8.39
C THR A 232 29.85 -6.08 -7.99
N LEU A 233 29.54 -6.11 -6.69
CA LEU A 233 28.29 -6.68 -6.16
C LEU A 233 27.17 -5.64 -6.22
N GLN A 234 26.03 -5.99 -6.82
CA GLN A 234 24.87 -5.09 -6.95
C GLN A 234 23.79 -5.38 -5.90
N HIS A 235 24.27 -5.69 -4.69
CA HIS A 235 23.44 -6.02 -3.53
C HIS A 235 24.07 -5.50 -2.25
N HIS A 236 23.26 -4.88 -1.39
CA HIS A 236 23.67 -4.35 -0.10
C HIS A 236 23.26 -5.29 1.03
N TRP A 237 24.26 -5.96 1.63
CA TRP A 237 24.06 -6.76 2.84
C TRP A 237 24.01 -5.88 4.08
N MET A 238 22.83 -5.76 4.68
CA MET A 238 22.61 -4.95 5.89
C MET A 238 22.75 -5.79 7.15
N ARG A 239 23.82 -5.54 7.91
CA ARG A 239 23.95 -6.09 9.27
C ARG A 239 23.02 -5.34 10.24
N LYS A 240 22.59 -6.05 11.30
CA LYS A 240 21.52 -5.64 12.26
C LYS A 240 21.49 -4.14 12.58
N LYS A 241 20.26 -3.59 12.69
CA LYS A 241 19.86 -2.19 13.03
C LYS A 241 19.82 -1.17 11.88
N ASN A 242 20.30 -1.52 10.68
CA ASN A 242 20.28 -0.62 9.52
C ASN A 242 19.06 -0.83 8.59
N ASN A 243 18.23 -1.85 8.85
CA ASN A 243 17.07 -2.19 8.03
C ASN A 243 15.79 -1.39 8.38
N VAL A 244 15.95 -0.08 8.55
CA VAL A 244 14.94 0.84 9.11
C VAL A 244 13.59 0.78 8.39
N LYS A 245 13.59 0.66 7.06
CA LYS A 245 12.36 0.69 6.26
C LYS A 245 11.49 -0.55 6.49
N TYR A 246 12.09 -1.69 6.76
CA TYR A 246 11.36 -2.93 7.00
C TYR A 246 10.81 -3.00 8.40
N GLU A 247 11.61 -2.60 9.40
CA GLU A 247 11.12 -2.44 10.77
C GLU A 247 9.89 -1.51 10.79
N ALA A 248 9.92 -0.43 10.01
CA ALA A 248 8.77 0.47 9.86
C ALA A 248 7.59 -0.22 9.15
N ASN A 249 7.81 -0.89 8.02
CA ASN A 249 6.75 -1.58 7.26
C ASN A 249 6.09 -2.67 8.11
N TRP A 250 6.89 -3.54 8.73
CA TRP A 250 6.40 -4.58 9.64
C TRP A 250 5.75 -4.01 10.90
N SER A 251 6.20 -2.85 11.40
CA SER A 251 5.52 -2.18 12.51
C SER A 251 4.12 -1.69 12.12
N VAL A 252 3.95 -1.14 10.91
CA VAL A 252 2.63 -0.78 10.38
C VAL A 252 1.78 -2.04 10.23
N PHE A 253 2.33 -3.07 9.60
CA PHE A 253 1.68 -4.37 9.44
C PHE A 253 1.17 -4.95 10.77
N ARG A 254 2.05 -5.07 11.76
CA ARG A 254 1.74 -5.61 13.10
C ARG A 254 0.72 -4.79 13.87
N ARG A 255 0.74 -3.46 13.70
CA ARG A 255 -0.18 -2.58 14.41
C ARG A 255 -1.55 -2.59 13.75
N ASP A 256 -1.60 -2.42 12.43
CA ASP A 256 -2.82 -2.08 11.70
C ASP A 256 -3.55 -3.31 11.18
N PHE A 257 -2.80 -4.21 10.55
CA PHE A 257 -3.36 -5.32 9.79
C PHE A 257 -3.43 -6.60 10.63
N ALA A 258 -2.32 -6.95 11.29
CA ALA A 258 -2.17 -8.26 11.90
C ALA A 258 -3.29 -8.63 12.89
N PRO A 259 -3.73 -7.76 13.83
CA PRO A 259 -4.65 -8.19 14.89
C PRO A 259 -5.96 -8.82 14.38
N GLY A 260 -6.67 -8.15 13.47
CA GLY A 260 -7.96 -8.66 12.97
C GLY A 260 -7.83 -9.96 12.18
N TYR A 261 -6.68 -10.21 11.56
CA TYR A 261 -6.42 -11.45 10.83
C TYR A 261 -5.87 -12.55 11.73
N GLU A 262 -5.08 -12.21 12.77
CA GLU A 262 -4.66 -13.18 13.78
C GLU A 262 -5.88 -13.77 14.48
N ASP A 263 -6.88 -12.95 14.84
CA ASP A 263 -8.13 -13.45 15.45
C ASP A 263 -8.88 -14.39 14.51
N LEU A 264 -8.94 -14.05 13.21
CA LEU A 264 -9.56 -14.90 12.19
C LEU A 264 -8.82 -16.24 12.01
N PHE A 265 -7.49 -16.20 11.90
CA PHE A 265 -6.68 -17.41 11.73
C PHE A 265 -6.75 -18.31 12.97
N GLU A 266 -6.69 -17.71 14.16
CA GLU A 266 -6.84 -18.43 15.42
C GLU A 266 -8.20 -19.15 15.48
N SER A 267 -9.29 -18.45 15.11
CA SER A 267 -10.62 -19.07 15.04
C SER A 267 -10.68 -20.23 14.05
N GLY A 268 -10.01 -20.13 12.90
CA GLY A 268 -9.95 -21.17 11.89
C GLY A 268 -9.15 -22.40 12.34
N VAL A 269 -8.06 -22.21 13.09
CA VAL A 269 -7.28 -23.30 13.70
C VAL A 269 -8.11 -24.00 14.78
N VAL A 270 -8.74 -23.24 15.68
CA VAL A 270 -9.58 -23.79 16.76
C VAL A 270 -10.77 -24.57 16.19
N ALA A 271 -11.43 -24.03 15.16
CA ALA A 271 -12.55 -24.68 14.47
C ALA A 271 -12.11 -25.83 13.55
N ARG A 272 -10.80 -26.10 13.42
CA ARG A 272 -10.21 -27.10 12.53
C ARG A 272 -10.60 -26.93 11.06
N TYR A 273 -10.81 -25.69 10.63
CA TYR A 273 -10.97 -25.38 9.20
C TYR A 273 -9.69 -25.65 8.43
N TYR A 274 -8.54 -25.67 9.12
CA TYR A 274 -7.28 -26.13 8.56
C TYR A 274 -6.28 -26.59 9.61
N ASP A 275 -5.32 -27.37 9.13
CA ASP A 275 -4.15 -27.81 9.87
C ASP A 275 -2.94 -26.93 9.52
N VAL A 276 -2.30 -26.41 10.57
CA VAL A 276 -1.08 -25.60 10.54
C VAL A 276 0.12 -26.39 10.01
N VAL A 277 0.13 -27.71 10.20
CA VAL A 277 1.20 -28.62 9.75
C VAL A 277 1.03 -29.00 8.28
N HIS A 278 -0.21 -29.18 7.82
CA HIS A 278 -0.53 -29.67 6.48
C HIS A 278 -1.20 -28.62 5.58
N LEU A 279 -0.71 -27.38 5.60
CA LEU A 279 -1.31 -26.27 4.84
C LEU A 279 -1.40 -26.47 3.32
N MET A 280 -0.50 -27.27 2.74
CA MET A 280 -0.51 -27.62 1.32
C MET A 280 -1.79 -28.35 0.89
N LEU A 281 -2.44 -29.07 1.81
CA LEU A 281 -3.70 -29.77 1.56
C LEU A 281 -4.93 -28.85 1.68
N ASN A 282 -4.80 -27.71 2.36
CA ASN A 282 -5.95 -26.93 2.83
C ASN A 282 -6.35 -25.74 1.94
N GLN A 283 -5.74 -25.54 0.77
CA GLN A 283 -6.07 -24.47 -0.20
C GLN A 283 -6.24 -23.05 0.39
N ILE A 284 -5.63 -22.73 1.53
CA ILE A 284 -5.76 -21.42 2.22
C ILE A 284 -4.91 -20.31 1.58
N PHE A 285 -3.89 -20.68 0.83
CA PHE A 285 -2.94 -19.74 0.24
C PHE A 285 -3.55 -18.78 -0.80
N PRO A 286 -4.43 -19.21 -1.72
CA PRO A 286 -4.95 -18.33 -2.78
C PRO A 286 -5.82 -17.16 -2.29
N PRO A 287 -6.76 -17.31 -1.32
CA PRO A 287 -7.58 -16.20 -0.85
C PRO A 287 -6.79 -15.12 -0.08
N ILE A 288 -5.89 -15.50 0.83
CA ILE A 288 -5.11 -14.54 1.65
C ILE A 288 -4.16 -13.72 0.77
N ALA A 289 -3.47 -14.37 -0.18
CA ALA A 289 -2.56 -13.71 -1.10
C ALA A 289 -3.28 -12.72 -2.04
N ARG A 290 -4.51 -13.04 -2.50
CA ARG A 290 -5.32 -12.15 -3.36
C ARG A 290 -5.84 -10.92 -2.63
N THR A 291 -6.29 -11.06 -1.38
CA THR A 291 -6.83 -9.94 -0.59
C THR A 291 -5.72 -8.96 -0.18
N TYR A 292 -4.54 -9.44 0.18
CA TYR A 292 -3.41 -8.57 0.54
C TYR A 292 -2.79 -7.82 -0.65
N SER A 293 -2.63 -8.50 -1.79
CA SER A 293 -1.99 -7.90 -2.98
C SER A 293 -2.75 -6.69 -3.51
N ARG A 294 -4.08 -6.62 -3.35
CA ARG A 294 -4.89 -5.48 -3.80
C ARG A 294 -4.89 -4.33 -2.80
N ILE A 295 -4.92 -4.64 -1.50
CA ILE A 295 -5.05 -3.62 -0.45
C ILE A 295 -3.75 -2.81 -0.28
N TRP A 296 -2.58 -3.43 -0.44
CA TRP A 296 -1.29 -2.76 -0.23
C TRP A 296 -0.60 -2.23 -1.50
N LYS A 297 -1.10 -2.54 -2.71
CA LYS A 297 -0.73 -1.79 -3.92
C LYS A 297 -1.37 -0.38 -3.93
N LEU A 298 -2.30 -0.11 -3.01
CA LEU A 298 -3.04 1.16 -2.87
C LEU A 298 -2.62 2.00 -1.64
N PHE A 299 -1.67 1.51 -0.83
CA PHE A 299 -1.06 2.25 0.30
C PHE A 299 0.35 2.69 -0.04
#